data_AF-A0A1J3JIR6-F1
#
_entry.id   AF-A0A1J3JIR6-F1
#
_cell.length_a   1.000
_cell.length_b   1.000
_cell.length_c   1.000
_cell.angle_alpha   90.00
_cell.angle_beta   90.00
_cell.angle_gamma   90.00
#
_symmetry.space_group_name_H-M   'P 1'
#
loop_
_entity.id
_entity.type
_entity.pdbx_description
1 polymer ?
#
loop_
_entity_poly.entity_id
_entity_poly.type
_entity_poly.pdbx_seq_one_letter_code
_entity_poly.pdbx_strand_id
1 'polypeptide(L)'
;PLTFFDLVWLTDIPTNRVNFYKLTESSSDSFYSVILPKLEQSLSLVLTHFPPLSGQVKWEPQDPKPHIIVFPQDAVSLTVAESDADFSHVSGKGIRHQTELHALVPELPASSDSASILTLQITFFPKQGFCIGATINHSAMDGKTVVKFLKSWAHICKYGTTPQDI
;
A
#
# COMPACT_ATOMS: atom_id res chain seq x y z
N PRO A 1 6.61 -20.78 -0.85
CA PRO A 1 6.25 -21.32 0.49
C PRO A 1 6.76 -20.36 1.55
N LEU A 2 5.97 -20.06 2.59
CA LEU A 2 6.44 -19.20 3.69
C LEU A 2 7.59 -19.85 4.46
N THR A 3 8.55 -19.07 4.93
CA THR A 3 9.66 -19.53 5.77
C THR A 3 9.29 -19.46 7.24
N PHE A 4 10.10 -20.06 8.13
CA PHE A 4 9.88 -19.96 9.58
C PHE A 4 9.80 -18.50 10.06
N PHE A 5 10.56 -17.58 9.44
CA PHE A 5 10.52 -16.16 9.75
C PHE A 5 9.20 -15.48 9.37
N ASP A 6 8.47 -16.06 8.43
CA ASP A 6 7.19 -15.55 7.94
C ASP A 6 6.03 -16.10 8.78
N LEU A 7 6.12 -17.37 9.21
CA LEU A 7 5.06 -18.07 9.94
C LEU A 7 4.71 -17.41 11.28
N VAL A 8 5.67 -16.75 11.94
CA VAL A 8 5.42 -16.03 13.21
C VAL A 8 4.44 -14.86 13.04
N TRP A 9 4.24 -14.38 11.81
CA TRP A 9 3.38 -13.24 11.49
C TRP A 9 2.00 -13.65 10.96
N LEU A 10 1.69 -14.94 10.85
CA LEU A 10 0.42 -15.41 10.28
C LEU A 10 -0.81 -15.04 11.11
N THR A 11 -0.65 -14.90 12.42
CA THR A 11 -1.72 -14.54 13.35
C THR A 11 -1.71 -13.06 13.71
N ASP A 12 -0.81 -12.29 13.10
CA ASP A 12 -0.63 -10.88 13.41
C ASP A 12 -1.68 -10.00 12.71
N ILE A 13 -1.92 -8.84 13.29
CA ILE A 13 -2.81 -7.83 12.72
C ILE A 13 -2.07 -7.18 11.52
N PRO A 14 -2.77 -6.88 10.41
CA PRO A 14 -2.17 -6.16 9.30
C PRO A 14 -1.45 -4.88 9.73
N THR A 15 -0.30 -4.62 9.12
CA THR A 15 0.48 -3.42 9.38
C THR A 15 -0.04 -2.26 8.53
N ASN A 16 -0.41 -1.16 9.19
CA ASN A 16 -0.89 0.06 8.56
C ASN A 16 0.24 1.10 8.43
N ARG A 17 0.34 1.74 7.27
CA ARG A 17 1.30 2.82 7.03
C ARG A 17 0.66 3.95 6.22
N VAL A 18 0.89 5.19 6.61
CA VAL A 18 0.47 6.38 5.85
C VAL A 18 1.68 7.26 5.54
N ASN A 19 1.84 7.67 4.28
CA ASN A 19 2.85 8.64 3.86
C ASN A 19 2.14 9.90 3.35
N PHE A 20 2.46 11.07 3.91
CA PHE A 20 1.83 12.35 3.60
C PHE A 20 2.68 13.19 2.64
N TYR A 21 2.03 13.83 1.67
CA TYR A 21 2.66 14.67 0.65
C TYR A 21 1.94 16.02 0.58
N LYS A 22 2.61 17.06 1.07
CA LYS A 22 2.08 18.43 1.01
C LYS A 22 2.19 18.94 -0.43
N LEU A 23 1.13 19.57 -0.92
CA LEU A 23 1.10 20.24 -2.21
C LEU A 23 1.03 21.76 -1.98
N THR A 24 1.88 22.53 -2.64
CA THR A 24 1.95 23.99 -2.45
C THR A 24 1.09 24.79 -3.42
N GLU A 25 0.86 24.28 -4.64
CA GLU A 25 0.16 25.01 -5.71
C GLU A 25 -0.78 24.13 -6.55
N SER A 26 -1.20 22.97 -6.02
CA SER A 26 -1.99 22.01 -6.78
C SER A 26 -3.48 22.29 -6.68
N SER A 27 -4.13 22.53 -7.83
CA SER A 27 -5.59 22.47 -7.96
C SER A 27 -6.07 21.01 -7.89
N SER A 28 -7.34 20.79 -7.53
CA SER A 28 -7.96 19.47 -7.62
C SER A 28 -7.80 18.86 -9.03
N ASP A 29 -7.92 19.68 -10.06
CA ASP A 29 -7.72 19.25 -11.45
C ASP A 29 -6.31 18.67 -11.68
N SER A 30 -5.27 19.32 -11.14
CA SER A 30 -3.89 18.83 -11.27
C SER A 30 -3.66 17.48 -10.58
N PHE A 31 -4.35 17.23 -9.46
CA PHE A 31 -4.27 15.96 -8.76
C PHE A 31 -4.85 14.84 -9.63
N TYR A 32 -6.09 14.99 -10.11
CA TYR A 32 -6.78 13.96 -10.88
C TYR A 32 -6.25 13.79 -12.30
N SER A 33 -5.75 14.85 -12.95
CA SER A 33 -5.27 14.78 -14.33
C SER A 33 -3.78 14.43 -14.47
N VAL A 34 -2.96 14.65 -13.43
CA VAL A 34 -1.51 14.45 -13.51
C VAL A 34 -0.99 13.51 -12.42
N ILE A 35 -1.31 13.76 -11.16
CA ILE A 35 -0.71 13.02 -10.04
C ILE A 35 -1.26 11.60 -9.97
N LEU A 36 -2.59 11.45 -9.93
CA LEU A 36 -3.25 10.16 -9.79
C LEU A 36 -2.91 9.21 -10.95
N PRO A 37 -3.01 9.60 -12.24
CA PRO A 37 -2.65 8.71 -13.34
C PRO A 37 -1.18 8.26 -13.31
N LYS A 38 -0.27 9.16 -12.89
CA LYS A 38 1.15 8.81 -12.72
C LYS A 38 1.36 7.79 -11.60
N LEU A 39 0.65 7.95 -10.47
CA LEU A 39 0.71 7.00 -9.36
C LEU A 39 0.18 5.62 -9.79
N GLU A 40 -0.96 5.56 -10.48
CA GLU A 40 -1.56 4.32 -10.97
C GLU A 40 -0.67 3.61 -11.99
N GLN A 41 -0.17 4.34 -12.99
CA GLN A 41 0.70 3.78 -14.03
C GLN A 41 2.01 3.25 -13.43
N SER A 42 2.65 4.02 -12.56
CA SER A 42 3.89 3.60 -11.90
C SER A 42 3.68 2.48 -10.89
N LEU A 43 2.50 2.40 -10.25
CA LEU A 43 2.13 1.28 -9.38
C LEU A 43 2.00 -0.01 -10.19
N SER A 44 1.31 0.03 -11.32
CA SER A 44 1.19 -1.11 -12.23
C SER A 44 2.57 -1.62 -12.68
N LEU A 45 3.47 -0.70 -13.07
CA LEU A 45 4.83 -1.04 -13.47
C LEU A 45 5.66 -1.63 -12.33
N VAL A 46 5.65 -1.02 -11.14
CA VAL A 46 6.46 -1.52 -10.02
C VAL A 46 5.99 -2.92 -9.59
N LEU A 47 4.67 -3.20 -9.62
CA LEU A 47 4.14 -4.50 -9.21
C LEU A 47 4.63 -5.65 -10.10
N THR A 48 5.02 -5.40 -11.35
CA THR A 48 5.67 -6.42 -12.21
C THR A 48 7.00 -6.92 -11.64
N HIS A 49 7.67 -6.09 -10.82
CA HIS A 49 8.91 -6.42 -10.13
C HIS A 49 8.70 -6.98 -8.73
N PHE A 50 7.48 -6.89 -8.19
CA PHE A 50 7.10 -7.47 -6.91
C PHE A 50 5.85 -8.35 -7.04
N PRO A 51 5.89 -9.43 -7.86
CA PRO A 51 4.71 -10.26 -8.12
C PRO A 51 3.98 -10.79 -6.88
N PRO A 52 4.66 -11.17 -5.77
CA PRO A 52 3.96 -11.61 -4.56
C PRO A 52 2.94 -10.60 -4.03
N LEU A 53 3.13 -9.30 -4.24
CA LEU A 53 2.30 -8.26 -3.62
C LEU A 53 0.88 -8.17 -4.18
N SER A 54 0.65 -8.63 -5.41
CA SER A 54 -0.70 -8.69 -5.97
C SER A 54 -1.49 -9.91 -5.50
N GLY A 55 -0.80 -10.91 -4.95
CA GLY A 55 -1.41 -12.17 -4.55
C GLY A 55 -1.97 -12.18 -3.13
N GLN A 56 -2.14 -13.39 -2.64
CA GLN A 56 -2.69 -13.69 -1.32
C GLN A 56 -1.90 -14.79 -0.63
N VAL A 57 -1.82 -14.69 0.70
CA VAL A 57 -1.38 -15.78 1.55
C VAL A 57 -2.54 -16.76 1.66
N LYS A 58 -2.34 -18.03 1.32
CA LYS A 58 -3.33 -19.11 1.40
C LYS A 58 -2.85 -20.20 2.34
N TRP A 59 -3.76 -20.72 3.17
CA TRP A 59 -3.52 -21.88 4.03
C TRP A 59 -4.65 -22.88 3.86
N GLU A 60 -4.30 -24.10 3.43
CA GLU A 60 -5.29 -25.16 3.23
C GLU A 60 -5.34 -26.08 4.44
N PRO A 61 -6.52 -26.59 4.86
CA PRO A 61 -6.62 -27.52 5.98
C PRO A 61 -5.75 -28.78 5.85
N GLN A 62 -5.42 -29.17 4.62
CA GLN A 62 -4.62 -30.35 4.30
C GLN A 62 -3.14 -30.02 4.02
N ASP A 63 -2.77 -28.74 3.93
CA ASP A 63 -1.39 -28.30 3.76
C ASP A 63 -0.94 -27.58 5.05
N PRO A 64 -0.04 -28.19 5.85
CA PRO A 64 0.40 -27.58 7.09
C PRO A 64 1.19 -26.27 6.88
N LYS A 65 1.56 -25.93 5.64
CA LYS A 65 2.44 -24.80 5.34
C LYS A 65 1.75 -23.78 4.43
N PRO A 66 1.51 -22.54 4.90
CA PRO A 66 0.92 -21.51 4.06
C PRO A 66 1.84 -21.06 2.91
N HIS A 67 1.21 -20.61 1.83
CA HIS A 67 1.87 -20.20 0.59
C HIS A 67 1.37 -18.84 0.13
N ILE A 68 2.25 -18.06 -0.49
CA ILE A 68 1.83 -16.93 -1.32
C ILE A 68 1.47 -17.47 -2.69
N ILE A 69 0.25 -17.19 -3.15
CA ILE A 69 -0.26 -17.56 -4.46
C ILE A 69 -0.62 -16.29 -5.23
N VAL A 70 -0.23 -16.25 -6.50
CA VAL A 70 -0.53 -15.16 -7.43
C VAL A 70 -1.16 -15.77 -8.68
N PHE A 71 -2.42 -15.43 -8.96
CA PHE A 71 -3.12 -15.82 -10.17
C PHE A 71 -3.00 -14.73 -11.24
N PRO A 72 -3.21 -15.05 -12.54
CA PRO A 72 -3.08 -14.07 -13.62
C PRO A 72 -4.03 -12.86 -13.52
N GLN A 73 -5.15 -13.00 -12.80
CA GLN A 73 -6.14 -11.94 -12.60
C GLN A 73 -5.95 -11.19 -11.28
N ASP A 74 -4.98 -11.59 -10.46
CA ASP A 74 -4.73 -10.97 -9.16
C ASP A 74 -4.17 -9.56 -9.33
N ALA A 75 -4.67 -8.64 -8.51
CA ALA A 75 -4.31 -7.24 -8.53
C ALA A 75 -4.29 -6.66 -7.12
N VAL A 76 -3.50 -5.61 -6.93
CA VAL A 76 -3.55 -4.82 -5.70
C VAL A 76 -4.78 -3.92 -5.75
N SER A 77 -5.62 -3.98 -4.72
CA SER A 77 -6.74 -3.05 -4.57
C SER A 77 -6.20 -1.65 -4.26
N LEU A 78 -6.64 -0.67 -5.05
CA LEU A 78 -6.31 0.75 -4.88
C LEU A 78 -7.60 1.55 -4.73
N THR A 79 -7.82 2.11 -3.54
CA THR A 79 -8.92 3.04 -3.28
C THR A 79 -8.46 4.48 -3.51
N VAL A 80 -9.27 5.27 -4.22
CA VAL A 80 -9.07 6.71 -4.34
C VAL A 80 -10.18 7.41 -3.56
N ALA A 81 -9.79 8.28 -2.64
CA ALA A 81 -10.71 8.98 -1.74
C ALA A 81 -10.36 10.47 -1.65
N GLU A 82 -11.31 11.26 -1.18
CA GLU A 82 -11.14 12.67 -0.86
C GLU A 82 -11.50 12.90 0.62
N SER A 83 -10.78 13.77 1.30
CA SER A 83 -11.04 14.14 2.69
C SER A 83 -10.91 15.65 2.88
N ASP A 84 -11.84 16.19 3.67
CA ASP A 84 -11.86 17.58 4.11
C ASP A 84 -11.12 17.80 5.45
N ALA A 85 -10.51 16.75 6.01
CA ALA A 85 -9.74 16.85 7.25
C ALA A 85 -8.57 17.84 7.12
N ASP A 86 -8.16 18.42 8.26
CA ASP A 86 -6.99 19.30 8.32
C ASP A 86 -5.72 18.48 8.08
N PHE A 87 -5.10 18.67 6.92
CA PHE A 87 -3.88 17.97 6.51
C PHE A 87 -2.73 18.23 7.48
N SER A 88 -2.61 19.46 8.00
CA SER A 88 -1.53 19.83 8.93
C SER A 88 -1.72 19.15 10.28
N HIS A 89 -2.96 18.93 10.69
CA HIS A 89 -3.29 18.16 11.88
C HIS A 89 -2.91 16.68 11.71
N VAL A 90 -3.43 16.01 10.68
CA VAL A 90 -3.26 14.56 10.50
C VAL A 90 -1.83 14.15 10.14
N SER A 91 -1.07 15.03 9.48
CA SER A 91 0.35 14.82 9.15
C SER A 91 1.33 15.35 10.19
N GLY A 92 0.84 16.10 11.19
CA GLY A 92 1.66 16.76 12.20
C GLY A 92 2.33 15.80 13.20
N LYS A 93 3.23 16.35 14.02
CA LYS A 93 3.88 15.64 15.13
C LYS A 93 3.07 15.68 16.44
N GLY A 94 1.92 16.34 16.43
CA GLY A 94 1.05 16.47 17.60
C GLY A 94 0.25 15.20 17.90
N ILE A 95 -0.42 15.22 19.06
CA ILE A 95 -1.35 14.17 19.48
C ILE A 95 -2.64 14.28 18.66
N ARG A 96 -3.19 13.14 18.27
CA ARG A 96 -4.45 13.00 17.51
C ARG A 96 -5.09 11.64 17.78
N HIS A 97 -6.37 11.50 17.45
CA HIS A 97 -7.07 10.25 17.68
C HIS A 97 -6.65 9.20 16.63
N GLN A 98 -6.49 7.94 17.06
CA GLN A 98 -6.04 6.87 16.15
C GLN A 98 -7.00 6.65 14.97
N THR A 99 -8.30 6.85 15.19
CA THR A 99 -9.34 6.71 14.14
C THR A 99 -9.13 7.66 12.97
N GLU A 100 -8.50 8.81 13.18
CA GLU A 100 -8.21 9.78 12.12
C GLU A 100 -7.18 9.23 11.12
N LEU A 101 -6.23 8.39 11.58
CA LEU A 101 -5.28 7.72 10.70
C LEU A 101 -5.85 6.43 10.11
N HIS A 102 -6.72 5.73 10.84
CA HIS A 102 -7.39 4.53 10.32
C HIS A 102 -8.29 4.82 9.11
N ALA A 103 -8.92 6.00 9.06
CA ALA A 103 -9.69 6.42 7.89
C ALA A 103 -8.83 6.63 6.62
N LEU A 104 -7.51 6.73 6.77
CA LEU A 104 -6.57 6.98 5.68
C LEU A 104 -5.88 5.71 5.16
N VAL A 105 -6.24 4.54 5.68
CA VAL A 105 -5.73 3.24 5.23
C VAL A 105 -6.90 2.34 4.83
N PRO A 106 -6.74 1.53 3.77
CA PRO A 106 -7.78 0.60 3.35
C PRO A 106 -7.82 -0.62 4.27
N GLU A 107 -8.92 -1.36 4.27
CA GLU A 107 -8.95 -2.69 4.89
C GLU A 107 -8.16 -3.70 4.03
N LEU A 108 -7.72 -4.79 4.67
CA LEU A 108 -7.09 -5.92 3.99
C LEU A 108 -8.11 -7.04 3.85
N PRO A 109 -8.56 -7.38 2.63
CA PRO A 109 -9.47 -8.49 2.42
C PRO A 109 -8.86 -9.79 2.95
N ALA A 110 -9.62 -10.48 3.79
CA ALA A 110 -9.24 -11.78 4.33
C ALA A 110 -10.48 -12.68 4.47
N SER A 111 -10.27 -13.97 4.25
CA SER A 111 -11.22 -15.06 4.47
C SER A 111 -10.67 -16.03 5.52
N SER A 112 -11.41 -17.12 5.77
CA SER A 112 -10.98 -18.18 6.69
C SER A 112 -9.70 -18.91 6.25
N ASP A 113 -9.37 -18.88 4.96
CA ASP A 113 -8.33 -19.67 4.30
C ASP A 113 -7.35 -18.84 3.45
N SER A 114 -7.57 -17.53 3.37
CA SER A 114 -6.70 -16.63 2.59
C SER A 114 -6.71 -15.19 3.11
N ALA A 115 -5.65 -14.44 2.80
CA ALA A 115 -5.59 -13.01 3.03
C ALA A 115 -4.78 -12.32 1.94
N SER A 116 -5.29 -11.19 1.41
CA SER A 116 -4.53 -10.34 0.49
C SER A 116 -3.23 -9.88 1.12
N ILE A 117 -2.23 -9.60 0.28
CA ILE A 117 -0.91 -9.17 0.78
C ILE A 117 -0.83 -7.66 0.97
N LEU A 118 -1.39 -6.89 0.04
CA LEU A 118 -1.31 -5.44 0.02
C LEU A 118 -2.63 -4.83 -0.45
N THR A 119 -3.11 -3.83 0.27
CA THR A 119 -4.12 -2.87 -0.23
C THR A 119 -3.63 -1.45 -0.04
N LEU A 120 -4.01 -0.57 -0.97
CA LEU A 120 -3.56 0.82 -1.02
C LEU A 120 -4.74 1.79 -1.05
N GLN A 121 -4.57 2.95 -0.42
CA GLN A 121 -5.50 4.07 -0.52
C GLN A 121 -4.74 5.35 -0.83
N ILE A 122 -5.18 6.08 -1.85
CA ILE A 122 -4.72 7.46 -2.11
C ILE A 122 -5.84 8.38 -1.65
N THR A 123 -5.56 9.22 -0.64
CA THR A 123 -6.53 10.20 -0.14
C THR A 123 -6.06 11.60 -0.49
N PHE A 124 -6.87 12.33 -1.24
CA PHE A 124 -6.65 13.72 -1.60
C PHE A 124 -7.25 14.66 -0.55
N PHE A 125 -6.51 15.71 -0.19
CA PHE A 125 -6.94 16.79 0.69
C PHE A 125 -6.93 18.09 -0.12
N PRO A 126 -8.10 18.57 -0.58
CA PRO A 126 -8.19 19.70 -1.50
C PRO A 126 -7.39 20.92 -1.03
N LYS A 127 -6.56 21.46 -1.94
CA LYS A 127 -5.69 22.63 -1.70
C LYS A 127 -4.61 22.45 -0.61
N GLN A 128 -4.43 21.25 -0.08
CA GLN A 128 -3.50 20.98 1.03
C GLN A 128 -2.44 19.93 0.66
N GLY A 129 -2.84 18.80 0.10
CA GLY A 129 -1.95 17.68 -0.13
C GLY A 129 -2.65 16.38 -0.50
N PHE A 130 -1.93 15.28 -0.46
CA PHE A 130 -2.50 13.93 -0.51
C PHE A 130 -1.70 13.00 0.41
N CYS A 131 -2.27 11.85 0.76
CA CYS A 131 -1.53 10.77 1.40
C CYS A 131 -1.70 9.46 0.66
N ILE A 132 -0.75 8.56 0.88
CA ILE A 132 -0.82 7.17 0.44
C ILE A 132 -0.82 6.29 1.68
N GLY A 133 -1.97 5.69 1.96
CA GLY A 133 -2.17 4.64 2.95
C GLY A 133 -1.91 3.26 2.37
N ALA A 134 -1.33 2.38 3.18
CA ALA A 134 -1.08 0.99 2.85
C ALA A 134 -1.44 0.11 4.04
N THR A 135 -2.07 -1.02 3.75
CA THR A 135 -2.33 -2.09 4.71
C THR A 135 -1.66 -3.35 4.19
N ILE A 136 -0.81 -3.96 5.03
CA ILE A 136 0.18 -4.95 4.61
C ILE A 136 0.06 -6.20 5.48
N ASN A 137 0.00 -7.37 4.84
CA ASN A 137 0.17 -8.64 5.53
C ASN A 137 1.66 -8.85 5.87
N HIS A 138 2.01 -8.79 7.15
CA HIS A 138 3.41 -8.85 7.59
C HIS A 138 4.06 -10.23 7.31
N SER A 139 3.27 -11.29 7.12
CA SER A 139 3.79 -12.61 6.72
C SER A 139 4.34 -12.65 5.28
N ALA A 140 4.07 -11.62 4.47
CA ALA A 140 4.57 -11.54 3.09
C ALA A 140 5.65 -10.46 2.91
N MET A 141 5.82 -9.53 3.86
CA MET A 141 6.77 -8.43 3.75
C MET A 141 7.37 -8.06 5.10
N ASP A 142 8.70 -8.04 5.17
CA ASP A 142 9.41 -7.37 6.26
C ASP A 142 9.55 -5.86 5.99
N GLY A 143 9.95 -5.10 7.01
CA GLY A 143 10.11 -3.64 6.89
C GLY A 143 11.09 -3.20 5.79
N LYS A 144 12.13 -4.00 5.51
CA LYS A 144 13.09 -3.71 4.42
C LYS A 144 12.43 -3.84 3.06
N THR A 145 11.63 -4.89 2.86
CA THR A 145 10.89 -5.15 1.62
C THR A 145 9.85 -4.06 1.38
N VAL A 146 9.13 -3.62 2.42
CA VAL A 146 8.19 -2.47 2.33
C VAL A 146 8.92 -1.20 1.89
N VAL A 147 10.07 -0.88 2.49
CA VAL A 147 10.84 0.31 2.12
C VAL A 147 11.39 0.20 0.70
N LYS A 148 11.85 -0.99 0.28
CA LYS A 148 12.33 -1.22 -1.09
C LYS A 148 11.21 -1.01 -2.10
N PHE A 149 10.05 -1.62 -1.89
CA PHE A 149 8.86 -1.42 -2.73
C PHE A 149 8.48 0.06 -2.86
N LEU A 150 8.35 0.79 -1.75
CA LEU A 150 7.96 2.21 -1.77
C LEU A 150 9.00 3.09 -2.48
N LYS A 151 10.30 2.85 -2.26
CA LYS A 151 11.37 3.59 -2.96
C LYS A 151 11.35 3.31 -4.46
N SER A 152 11.19 2.05 -4.83
CA SER A 152 11.07 1.60 -6.22
C SER A 152 9.88 2.24 -6.92
N TRP A 153 8.70 2.24 -6.27
CA TRP A 153 7.50 2.88 -6.80
C TRP A 153 7.70 4.37 -6.99
N ALA A 154 8.23 5.07 -5.97
CA ALA A 154 8.51 6.50 -6.05
C ALA A 154 9.51 6.85 -7.15
N HIS A 155 10.54 6.02 -7.37
CA HIS A 155 11.52 6.20 -8.44
C HIS A 155 10.87 6.06 -9.82
N ILE A 156 10.12 4.97 -10.05
CA ILE A 156 9.40 4.76 -11.32
C ILE A 156 8.40 5.90 -11.56
N CYS A 157 7.65 6.33 -10.53
CA CYS A 157 6.72 7.44 -10.63
C CYS A 157 7.39 8.76 -11.01
N LYS A 158 8.62 9.00 -10.52
CA LYS A 158 9.35 10.24 -10.75
C LYS A 158 10.08 10.26 -12.10
N TYR A 159 10.71 9.15 -12.47
CA TYR A 159 11.66 9.10 -13.59
C TYR A 159 11.15 8.29 -14.79
N GLY A 160 10.08 7.50 -14.63
CA GLY A 160 9.56 6.62 -15.68
C GLY A 160 10.49 5.43 -16.02
N THR A 161 11.49 5.16 -15.18
CA THR A 161 12.49 4.10 -15.39
C THR A 161 12.58 3.19 -14.18
N THR A 162 12.98 1.94 -14.38
CA THR A 162 13.26 0.99 -13.29
C THR A 162 14.61 1.32 -12.63
N PRO A 163 14.70 1.34 -11.28
CA PRO A 163 15.98 1.38 -10.57
C PRO A 163 16.92 0.23 -10.96
N GLN A 164 18.23 0.46 -10.90
CA GLN A 164 19.24 -0.54 -11.28
C GLN A 164 19.25 -1.78 -10.34
N ASP A 165 18.77 -1.65 -9.10
CA ASP A 165 18.84 -2.70 -8.06
C ASP A 165 17.46 -3.20 -7.60
N ILE A 166 16.45 -3.13 -8.48
CA ILE A 166 15.12 -3.65 -8.17
C ILE A 166 15.11 -5.16 -7.99
#